data_AF-A0A348XCV9-F1
#
_entry.id   AF-A0A348XCV9-F1
#
_cell.length_a   1.000
_cell.length_b   1.000
_cell.length_c   1.000
_cell.angle_alpha   90.00
_cell.angle_beta   90.00
_cell.angle_gamma   90.00
#
_symmetry.space_group_name_H-M   'P 1'
#
loop_
_entity.id
_entity.type
_entity.pdbx_description
1 polymer ?
#
loop_
_entity_poly.entity_id
_entity_poly.type
_entity_poly.pdbx_seq_one_letter_code
_entity_poly.pdbx_strand_id
1 'polypeptide(L)'
;MRILHGRATLSVAIRNDDTRMAPADMTAIPRSEHPRPQFFRDQWLNLNGRWRFDFDFGASGVERGIPADPSSLSQEILVPFCPESSLSGIGHTDFIPCAWYHRTFSLPENWTGDRVFLHFGAVDYDCQVWLNGEQVGRHRGGSASFSFDIT
;
A
#
# COMPACT_ATOMS: atom_id res chain seq x y z
N MET A 1 15.46 5.96 -19.65
CA MET A 1 14.28 5.08 -19.79
C MET A 1 13.06 5.97 -19.67
N ARG A 2 12.20 6.02 -20.69
CA ARG A 2 11.09 6.99 -20.79
C ARG A 2 9.94 6.49 -19.91
N ILE A 3 9.71 7.10 -18.76
CA ILE A 3 8.41 6.96 -18.09
C ILE A 3 7.45 7.87 -18.87
N LEU A 4 6.80 7.29 -19.87
CA LEU A 4 5.64 7.86 -20.53
C LEU A 4 4.51 7.93 -19.50
N HIS A 5 3.86 9.09 -19.42
CA HIS A 5 2.56 9.33 -18.76
C HIS A 5 1.77 8.03 -18.56
N GLY A 6 1.83 7.48 -17.34
CA GLY A 6 1.38 6.14 -17.06
C GLY A 6 0.60 6.10 -15.75
N ARG A 7 -0.61 5.58 -15.83
CA ARG A 7 -1.37 5.11 -14.67
C ARG A 7 -0.59 3.94 -14.08
N ALA A 8 -0.09 4.07 -12.85
CA ALA A 8 0.66 3.03 -12.15
C ALA A 8 -0.25 2.24 -11.22
N THR A 9 -0.12 0.92 -11.20
CA THR A 9 -0.80 0.04 -10.23
C THR A 9 0.20 -0.48 -9.22
N LEU A 10 -0.11 -0.30 -7.93
CA LEU A 10 0.66 -0.78 -6.81
C LEU A 10 -0.12 -1.93 -6.18
N SER A 11 0.47 -3.13 -6.18
CA SER A 11 -0.04 -4.27 -5.43
C SER A 11 0.93 -4.56 -4.28
N VAL A 12 0.41 -4.75 -3.08
CA VAL A 12 1.18 -5.05 -1.87
C VAL A 12 0.59 -6.29 -1.23
N ALA A 13 1.42 -7.30 -1.00
CA ALA A 13 1.05 -8.47 -0.21
C ALA A 13 1.66 -8.33 1.18
N ILE A 14 0.82 -8.43 2.22
CA ILE A 14 1.18 -8.21 3.62
C ILE A 14 0.79 -9.46 4.42
N ARG A 15 1.68 -9.93 5.31
CA ARG A 15 1.43 -11.06 6.22
C ARG A 15 1.54 -10.56 7.66
N ASN A 16 0.42 -10.50 8.40
CA ASN A 16 0.33 -9.81 9.69
C ASN A 16 0.45 -10.75 10.90
N ASP A 17 0.91 -10.20 12.04
CA ASP A 17 0.63 -10.70 13.39
C ASP A 17 0.04 -9.55 14.27
N ASP A 18 -1.28 -9.62 14.49
CA ASP A 18 -2.11 -9.14 15.62
C ASP A 18 -1.87 -7.75 16.30
N THR A 19 -2.81 -6.77 16.17
CA THR A 19 -3.24 -5.79 17.23
C THR A 19 -4.42 -4.82 16.87
N ARG A 20 -5.16 -4.31 17.88
CA ARG A 20 -6.47 -3.56 17.87
C ARG A 20 -6.42 -2.00 17.87
N MET A 21 -7.43 -1.28 17.27
CA MET A 21 -8.33 -0.20 17.87
C MET A 21 -9.11 0.78 16.90
N ALA A 22 -10.35 1.17 17.34
CA ALA A 22 -11.33 2.33 17.23
C ALA A 22 -11.43 3.42 16.09
N PRO A 23 -12.64 3.93 15.68
CA PRO A 23 -12.98 4.56 14.36
C PRO A 23 -12.71 6.08 14.15
N ALA A 24 -12.68 6.55 12.89
CA ALA A 24 -12.31 7.89 12.41
C ALA A 24 -13.12 8.27 11.14
N ASP A 25 -13.29 9.58 10.92
CA ASP A 25 -14.11 10.21 9.87
C ASP A 25 -13.78 9.78 8.43
N MET A 26 -14.83 9.52 7.62
CA MET A 26 -14.74 8.79 6.33
C MET A 26 -14.59 9.64 5.05
N THR A 27 -14.46 10.97 5.12
CA THR A 27 -14.44 11.86 3.92
C THR A 27 -13.13 12.60 3.66
N ALA A 28 -12.20 12.64 4.61
CA ALA A 28 -10.88 13.26 4.44
C ALA A 28 -9.80 12.19 4.22
N ILE A 29 -8.75 12.51 3.46
CA ILE A 29 -7.56 11.62 3.37
C ILE A 29 -7.00 11.48 4.78
N PRO A 30 -7.00 10.28 5.38
CA PRO A 30 -6.51 10.10 6.74
C PRO A 30 -5.01 10.36 6.77
N ARG A 31 -4.54 11.04 7.83
CA ARG A 31 -3.14 11.44 7.99
C ARG A 31 -2.62 12.16 6.73
N SER A 32 -3.26 13.25 6.36
CA SER A 32 -2.93 14.02 5.16
C SER A 32 -1.64 14.83 5.30
N GLU A 33 -1.18 15.04 6.54
CA GLU A 33 0.05 15.73 6.88
C GLU A 33 1.32 15.01 6.38
N HIS A 34 2.37 15.78 6.02
CA HIS A 34 3.65 15.21 5.62
C HIS A 34 4.29 14.46 6.81
N PRO A 35 4.75 13.21 6.65
CA PRO A 35 5.18 12.36 7.76
C PRO A 35 6.44 12.85 8.47
N ARG A 36 7.25 13.69 7.81
CA ARG A 36 8.43 14.34 8.40
C ARG A 36 8.40 15.85 8.11
N PRO A 37 7.68 16.67 8.89
CA PRO A 37 7.55 18.11 8.61
C PRO A 37 8.89 18.85 8.56
N GLN A 38 9.87 18.41 9.35
CA GLN A 38 11.23 18.97 9.36
C GLN A 38 12.05 18.63 8.10
N PHE A 39 11.64 17.62 7.33
CA PHE A 39 12.27 17.19 6.08
C PHE A 39 11.26 17.25 4.92
N PHE A 40 10.46 18.31 4.91
CA PHE A 40 9.43 18.51 3.91
C PHE A 40 10.02 18.59 2.51
N ARG A 41 9.33 17.97 1.55
CA ARG A 41 9.61 18.09 0.12
C ARG A 41 8.35 18.53 -0.59
N ASP A 42 8.48 19.50 -1.48
CA ASP A 42 7.36 19.99 -2.30
C ASP A 42 6.83 18.90 -3.24
N GLN A 43 7.71 18.04 -3.75
CA GLN A 43 7.37 16.87 -4.55
C GLN A 43 7.04 15.68 -3.64
N TRP A 44 5.82 15.67 -3.10
CA TRP A 44 5.29 14.56 -2.30
C TRP A 44 3.84 14.23 -2.70
N LEU A 45 3.53 12.94 -2.79
CA LEU A 45 2.20 12.43 -3.09
C LEU A 45 1.76 11.47 -1.98
N ASN A 46 0.67 11.81 -1.30
CA ASN A 46 0.09 10.95 -0.27
C ASN A 46 -0.76 9.84 -0.92
N LEU A 47 -0.42 8.58 -0.61
CA LEU A 47 -1.16 7.40 -1.07
C LEU A 47 -2.09 6.80 0.00
N ASN A 48 -2.42 7.52 1.07
CA ASN A 48 -3.47 7.16 2.01
C ASN A 48 -4.87 7.31 1.39
N GLY A 49 -5.85 6.61 1.93
CA GLY A 49 -7.22 6.55 1.41
C GLY A 49 -7.66 5.13 1.12
N ARG A 50 -8.66 4.97 0.25
CA ARG A 50 -9.24 3.66 -0.10
C ARG A 50 -8.34 2.90 -1.06
N TRP A 51 -8.10 1.64 -0.74
CA TRP A 51 -7.37 0.67 -1.57
C TRP A 51 -8.28 -0.54 -1.80
N ARG A 52 -8.18 -1.17 -2.97
CA ARG A 52 -8.77 -2.50 -3.17
C ARG A 52 -8.05 -3.48 -2.26
N PHE A 53 -8.78 -4.41 -1.70
CA PHE A 53 -8.28 -5.31 -0.67
C PHE A 53 -8.91 -6.69 -0.84
N ASP A 54 -8.19 -7.74 -0.47
CA ASP A 54 -8.77 -9.02 -0.09
C ASP A 54 -7.79 -9.84 0.74
N PHE A 55 -8.33 -10.70 1.60
CA PHE A 55 -7.54 -11.73 2.27
C PHE A 55 -7.09 -12.81 1.28
N ASP A 56 -5.93 -13.39 1.55
CA ASP A 56 -5.37 -14.50 0.80
C ASP A 56 -4.96 -15.61 1.77
N PHE A 57 -5.97 -16.26 2.36
CA PHE A 57 -5.74 -17.27 3.41
C PHE A 57 -4.85 -18.44 2.96
N GLY A 58 -4.81 -18.72 1.66
CA GLY A 58 -3.94 -19.75 1.07
C GLY A 58 -2.56 -19.25 0.62
N ALA A 59 -2.27 -17.95 0.78
CA ALA A 59 -1.04 -17.30 0.33
C ALA A 59 -0.67 -17.61 -1.14
N SER A 60 -1.67 -17.72 -2.01
CA SER A 60 -1.56 -18.16 -3.41
C SER A 60 -1.76 -17.04 -4.43
N GLY A 61 -1.85 -15.79 -3.97
CA GLY A 61 -2.18 -14.65 -4.82
C GLY A 61 -1.19 -14.38 -5.94
N VAL A 62 0.09 -14.71 -5.74
CA VAL A 62 1.12 -14.61 -6.79
C VAL A 62 0.83 -15.61 -7.90
N GLU A 63 0.56 -16.87 -7.55
CA GLU A 63 0.21 -17.95 -8.48
C GLU A 63 -1.12 -17.68 -9.20
N ARG A 64 -2.06 -17.01 -8.52
CA ARG A 64 -3.33 -16.54 -9.09
C ARG A 64 -3.18 -15.31 -10.00
N GLY A 65 -1.99 -14.71 -10.08
CA GLY A 65 -1.71 -13.58 -10.96
C GLY A 65 -2.18 -12.22 -10.44
N ILE A 66 -2.49 -12.09 -9.14
CA ILE A 66 -2.95 -10.82 -8.53
C ILE A 66 -2.01 -9.64 -8.80
N PRO A 67 -0.67 -9.78 -8.77
CA PRO A 67 0.23 -8.67 -9.09
C PRO A 67 -0.04 -8.03 -10.46
N ALA A 68 -0.33 -8.85 -11.48
CA ALA A 68 -0.57 -8.40 -12.84
C ALA A 68 -2.04 -8.03 -13.07
N ASP A 69 -2.97 -8.77 -12.47
CA ASP A 69 -4.41 -8.52 -12.55
C ASP A 69 -5.07 -8.54 -11.15
N PRO A 70 -5.17 -7.38 -10.50
CA PRO A 70 -5.83 -7.23 -9.20
C PRO A 70 -7.35 -7.13 -9.32
N SER A 71 -7.95 -7.47 -10.47
CA SER A 71 -9.40 -7.38 -10.68
C SER A 71 -10.22 -8.27 -9.75
N SER A 72 -9.62 -9.34 -9.23
CA SER A 72 -10.25 -10.24 -8.26
C SER A 72 -10.41 -9.65 -6.85
N LEU A 73 -9.70 -8.56 -6.52
CA LEU A 73 -9.78 -7.90 -5.20
C LEU A 73 -11.11 -7.14 -5.05
N SER A 74 -12.01 -7.64 -4.22
CA SER A 74 -13.41 -7.21 -4.16
C SER A 74 -13.73 -6.27 -2.99
N GLN A 75 -12.95 -6.30 -1.92
CA GLN A 75 -13.15 -5.43 -0.76
C GLN A 75 -12.40 -4.10 -0.91
N GLU A 76 -12.70 -3.17 -0.01
CA GLU A 76 -11.94 -1.93 0.16
C GLU A 76 -11.43 -1.81 1.58
N ILE A 77 -10.21 -1.32 1.74
CA ILE A 77 -9.62 -0.98 3.03
C ILE A 77 -9.16 0.48 3.04
N LEU A 78 -9.37 1.16 4.17
CA LEU A 78 -8.91 2.52 4.40
C LEU A 78 -7.48 2.53 4.99
N VAL A 79 -6.49 2.80 4.14
CA VAL A 79 -5.09 2.98 4.54
C VAL A 79 -4.93 4.37 5.17
N PRO A 80 -4.27 4.50 6.35
CA PRO A 80 -3.26 3.59 6.90
C PRO A 80 -3.74 2.66 8.02
N PHE A 81 -5.03 2.35 8.12
CA PHE A 81 -5.54 1.51 9.19
C PHE A 81 -5.38 0.01 8.87
N CYS A 82 -5.05 -0.78 9.89
CA CYS A 82 -4.87 -2.22 9.76
C CYS A 82 -6.21 -2.96 9.54
N PRO A 83 -6.23 -4.15 8.89
CA PRO A 83 -7.45 -4.93 8.65
C PRO A 83 -8.25 -5.26 9.91
N GLU A 84 -7.56 -5.39 11.04
CA GLU A 84 -8.14 -5.71 12.35
C GLU A 84 -8.92 -4.53 12.94
N SER A 85 -8.59 -3.30 12.53
CA SER A 85 -9.30 -2.12 13.02
C SER A 85 -10.63 -1.90 12.30
N SER A 86 -11.66 -1.55 13.06
CA SER A 86 -12.92 -1.05 12.49
C SER A 86 -12.74 0.24 11.68
N LEU A 87 -11.66 1.00 11.94
CA LEU A 87 -11.28 2.20 11.15
C LEU A 87 -11.08 1.90 9.67
N SER A 88 -10.58 0.71 9.38
CA SER A 88 -10.18 0.34 8.03
C SER A 88 -11.38 -0.03 7.16
N GLY A 89 -12.56 -0.22 7.77
CA GLY A 89 -13.75 -0.76 7.13
C GLY A 89 -13.81 -2.29 7.11
N ILE A 90 -12.77 -2.98 7.60
CA ILE A 90 -12.68 -4.45 7.59
C ILE A 90 -13.03 -5.05 8.95
N GLY A 91 -12.32 -4.69 10.02
CA GLY A 91 -12.59 -5.16 11.39
C GLY A 91 -12.41 -6.67 11.63
N HIS A 92 -11.55 -7.33 10.85
CA HIS A 92 -11.32 -8.77 10.96
C HIS A 92 -10.16 -9.06 11.93
N THR A 93 -10.46 -9.69 13.07
CA THR A 93 -9.51 -9.86 14.18
C THR A 93 -8.95 -11.28 14.33
N ASP A 94 -9.31 -12.20 13.44
CA ASP A 94 -8.68 -13.53 13.42
C ASP A 94 -7.34 -13.47 12.69
N PHE A 95 -6.61 -14.59 12.70
CA PHE A 95 -5.30 -14.69 12.08
C PHE A 95 -5.35 -14.45 10.55
N ILE A 96 -4.51 -13.52 10.08
CA ILE A 96 -4.40 -13.14 8.66
C ILE A 96 -3.04 -13.61 8.11
N PRO A 97 -2.97 -14.79 7.44
CA PRO A 97 -1.71 -15.31 6.93
C PRO A 97 -1.16 -14.49 5.77
N CYS A 98 -2.04 -13.85 4.98
CA CYS A 98 -1.69 -12.97 3.87
C CYS A 98 -2.92 -12.14 3.49
N ALA A 99 -2.69 -10.90 3.05
CA ALA A 99 -3.68 -10.03 2.46
C ALA A 99 -3.06 -9.22 1.32
N TRP A 100 -3.88 -8.89 0.32
CA TRP A 100 -3.50 -8.06 -0.81
C TRP A 100 -4.13 -6.69 -0.69
N TYR A 101 -3.34 -5.69 -1.04
CA TYR A 101 -3.73 -4.30 -1.14
C TYR A 101 -3.40 -3.84 -2.54
N HIS A 102 -4.30 -3.11 -3.17
CA HIS A 102 -4.06 -2.55 -4.49
C HIS A 102 -4.55 -1.12 -4.61
N ARG A 103 -3.69 -0.26 -5.14
CA ARG A 103 -4.02 1.12 -5.47
C ARG A 103 -3.45 1.52 -6.81
N THR A 104 -4.25 2.28 -7.55
CA THR A 104 -3.78 2.99 -8.73
C THR A 104 -3.44 4.42 -8.37
N PHE A 105 -2.35 4.95 -8.92
CA PHE A 105 -1.98 6.37 -8.83
C PHE A 105 -1.37 6.86 -10.15
N SER A 106 -1.25 8.18 -10.27
CA SER A 106 -0.56 8.83 -11.38
C SER A 106 0.51 9.74 -10.80
N LEU A 107 1.71 9.68 -11.37
CA LEU A 107 2.77 10.61 -11.00
C LEU A 107 2.48 12.00 -11.60
N PRO A 108 2.73 13.08 -10.85
CA PRO A 108 2.67 14.43 -11.40
C PRO A 108 3.64 14.60 -12.58
N GLU A 109 3.22 15.33 -13.63
CA GLU A 109 4.03 15.50 -14.85
C GLU A 109 5.41 16.13 -14.56
N ASN A 110 5.48 17.01 -13.56
CA ASN A 110 6.69 17.68 -13.13
C ASN A 110 7.68 16.78 -12.37
N TRP A 111 7.42 15.47 -12.24
CA TRP A 111 8.36 14.49 -11.67
C TRP A 111 9.08 13.68 -12.77
N THR A 112 8.84 14.00 -14.04
CA THR A 112 9.46 13.28 -15.17
C THR A 112 10.99 13.42 -15.15
N GLY A 113 11.71 12.30 -15.06
CA GLY A 113 13.17 12.27 -15.02
C GLY A 113 13.77 12.39 -13.63
N ASP A 114 12.95 12.63 -12.60
CA ASP A 114 13.36 12.57 -11.21
C ASP A 114 13.43 11.11 -10.72
N ARG A 115 14.25 10.85 -9.70
CA ARG A 115 14.20 9.57 -8.98
C ARG A 115 12.98 9.53 -8.09
N VAL A 116 12.11 8.56 -8.30
CA VAL A 116 10.86 8.43 -7.55
C VAL A 116 11.00 7.30 -6.55
N PHE A 117 10.65 7.59 -5.30
CA PHE A 117 10.67 6.61 -4.21
C PHE A 117 9.25 6.38 -3.69
N LEU A 118 8.89 5.10 -3.56
CA LEU A 118 7.68 4.69 -2.88
C LEU A 118 8.00 4.45 -1.40
N HIS A 119 7.39 5.25 -0.52
CA HIS A 119 7.65 5.22 0.92
C HIS A 119 6.52 4.53 1.70
N PHE A 120 6.91 3.63 2.61
CA PHE A 120 6.02 2.98 3.56
C PHE A 120 6.39 3.37 4.98
N GLY A 121 5.40 3.80 5.77
CA GLY A 121 5.61 4.19 7.17
C GLY A 121 5.95 2.99 8.05
N ALA A 122 5.16 1.93 7.93
CA ALA A 122 5.39 0.61 8.51
C ALA A 122 4.48 -0.39 7.77
N VAL A 123 4.93 -1.63 7.64
CA VAL A 123 4.10 -2.74 7.15
C VAL A 123 4.50 -3.99 7.91
N ASP A 124 3.59 -4.54 8.70
CA ASP A 124 3.87 -5.76 9.45
C ASP A 124 3.50 -7.02 8.66
N TYR A 125 4.24 -8.11 8.69
CA TYR A 125 5.67 -8.26 8.95
C TYR A 125 6.45 -8.50 7.66
N ASP A 126 5.89 -9.31 6.74
CA ASP A 126 6.52 -9.71 5.47
C ASP A 126 5.75 -9.11 4.30
N CYS A 127 6.33 -8.07 3.72
CA CYS A 127 5.73 -7.23 2.70
C CYS A 127 6.43 -7.44 1.37
N GLN A 128 5.67 -7.75 0.33
CA GLN A 128 6.15 -7.75 -1.06
C GLN A 128 5.39 -6.69 -1.85
N VAL A 129 6.12 -5.96 -2.70
CA VAL A 129 5.59 -4.82 -3.43
C VAL A 129 5.78 -5.03 -4.92
N TRP A 130 4.70 -4.86 -5.69
CA TRP A 130 4.68 -4.91 -7.13
C TRP A 130 4.18 -3.59 -7.71
N LEU A 131 4.83 -3.13 -8.77
CA LEU A 131 4.43 -1.98 -9.56
C LEU A 131 4.18 -2.44 -11.00
N ASN A 132 2.97 -2.21 -11.51
CA ASN A 132 2.56 -2.63 -12.85
C ASN A 132 2.82 -4.13 -13.13
N GLY A 133 2.65 -4.98 -12.12
CA GLY A 133 2.89 -6.43 -12.19
C GLY A 133 4.34 -6.88 -11.95
N GLU A 134 5.31 -5.96 -11.89
CA GLU A 134 6.72 -6.28 -11.64
C GLU A 134 7.08 -6.09 -10.16
N GLN A 135 7.80 -7.04 -9.57
CA GLN A 135 8.20 -6.93 -8.16
C GLN A 135 9.30 -5.88 -8.01
N VAL A 136 9.02 -4.82 -7.24
CA VAL A 136 9.98 -3.73 -6.97
C VAL A 136 10.73 -3.92 -5.66
N GLY A 137 10.23 -4.78 -4.76
CA GLY A 137 10.92 -5.04 -3.52
C GLY A 137 10.19 -5.97 -2.56
N ARG A 138 10.90 -6.29 -1.49
CA ARG A 138 10.40 -7.01 -0.32
C ARG A 138 10.98 -6.39 0.93
N HIS A 139 10.15 -6.23 1.95
CA HIS A 139 10.56 -5.78 3.28
C HIS A 139 10.11 -6.80 4.32
N ARG A 140 10.96 -7.02 5.33
CA ARG A 140 10.62 -7.84 6.49
C ARG A 140 10.93 -7.06 7.76
N GLY A 141 9.92 -6.77 8.57
CA GLY A 141 10.03 -5.89 9.73
C GLY A 141 8.69 -5.22 10.04
N GLY A 142 8.29 -5.15 11.32
CA GLY A 142 6.94 -4.69 11.68
C GLY A 142 6.75 -3.18 11.81
N SER A 143 7.79 -2.46 12.24
CA SER A 143 7.66 -1.05 12.68
C SER A 143 8.63 -0.08 11.99
N ALA A 144 9.53 -0.59 11.15
CA ALA A 144 10.51 0.24 10.46
C ALA A 144 9.93 0.79 9.15
N SER A 145 10.12 2.10 8.91
CA SER A 145 9.84 2.70 7.62
C SER A 145 10.84 2.22 6.57
N PHE A 146 10.39 1.97 5.35
CA PHE A 146 11.22 1.57 4.22
C PHE A 146 10.77 2.25 2.93
N SER A 147 11.60 2.17 1.90
CA SER A 147 11.28 2.72 0.58
C SER A 147 11.94 1.96 -0.54
N PHE A 148 11.29 1.95 -1.69
CA PHE A 148 11.81 1.39 -2.94
C PHE A 148 11.95 2.48 -4.00
N ASP A 149 13.06 2.45 -4.74
CA ASP A 149 13.21 3.24 -5.96
C ASP A 149 12.33 2.61 -7.05
N ILE A 150 11.48 3.41 -7.69
CA ILE A 150 10.51 2.98 -8.70
C ILE A 150 10.70 3.68 -10.05
N THR A 151 11.89 4.20 -10.31
CA THR A 151 12.23 4.95 -11.54
C THR A 151 12.56 4.06 -12.74
#